data_AF-A0A2A4V753-F1
#
_entry.id   AF-A0A2A4V753-F1
#
_cell.length_a   1.000
_cell.length_b   1.000
_cell.length_c   1.000
_cell.angle_alpha   90.00
_cell.angle_beta   90.00
_cell.angle_gamma   90.00
#
_symmetry.space_group_name_H-M   'P 1'
#
loop_
_entity.id
_entity.type
_entity.pdbx_description
1 polymer ?
#
loop_
_entity_poly.entity_id
_entity_poly.type
_entity_poly.pdbx_seq_one_letter_code
_entity_poly.pdbx_strand_id
1 'polypeptide(L)'
;MRSFLLTAFFACIFICYTQTSSLAQDAPAQTQQTPDDSIENIYETATDDQIEEAQQYYNHCSKNDTISKQKDCKCATVAYLKTRLDLGSDATVKQIMSTNRNMCLKGKALSKLSKDRSTRDLSNLTNKQLAEAESVFQHCKERRALNSQFDCECFASRFLDERLEVGPLQNWDVIFSRFSSDCRNVVETTGIEYSSCMAHFGIKDAINMEPKEYCECYARQWADLFENYPGKITFNTKQSLKSQARGHCKDLDRFR
;
A
#
# COMPACT_ATOMS: atom_id res chain seq x y z
N MET A 1 -49.24 12.46 -56.29
CA MET A 1 -49.81 11.14 -55.91
C MET A 1 -49.88 11.08 -54.39
N ARG A 2 -51.09 10.86 -53.85
CA ARG A 2 -51.50 10.25 -52.55
C ARG A 2 -50.55 10.41 -51.33
N SER A 3 -50.85 11.15 -50.26
CA SER A 3 -51.93 11.00 -49.24
C SER A 3 -51.68 9.95 -48.14
N PHE A 4 -51.93 10.37 -46.87
CA PHE A 4 -52.46 9.61 -45.71
C PHE A 4 -51.55 8.59 -44.99
N LEU A 5 -51.69 8.19 -43.71
CA LEU A 5 -52.50 8.44 -42.50
C LEU A 5 -51.78 7.61 -41.39
N LEU A 6 -51.56 8.12 -40.18
CA LEU A 6 -52.34 7.85 -38.95
C LEU A 6 -52.17 6.45 -38.29
N THR A 7 -51.83 6.50 -36.98
CA THR A 7 -52.36 5.74 -35.81
C THR A 7 -52.26 4.21 -35.67
N ALA A 8 -51.78 3.78 -34.48
CA ALA A 8 -52.44 2.86 -33.52
C ALA A 8 -51.55 2.79 -32.25
N PHE A 9 -51.94 3.14 -31.01
CA PHE A 9 -52.95 2.61 -30.08
C PHE A 9 -52.86 1.11 -29.75
N PHE A 10 -52.36 0.77 -28.55
CA PHE A 10 -52.73 -0.38 -27.68
C PHE A 10 -52.14 -0.05 -26.28
N ALA A 11 -52.90 0.39 -25.27
CA ALA A 11 -53.97 -0.24 -24.48
C ALA A 11 -53.47 -1.28 -23.44
N CYS A 12 -53.49 -0.81 -22.18
CA CYS A 12 -53.80 -1.46 -20.89
C CYS A 12 -53.58 -2.97 -20.68
N ILE A 13 -52.91 -3.34 -19.58
CA ILE A 13 -53.46 -4.28 -18.56
C ILE A 13 -53.01 -3.88 -17.14
N PHE A 14 -53.99 -3.58 -16.29
CA PHE A 14 -53.96 -3.55 -14.83
C PHE A 14 -53.81 -4.98 -14.27
N ILE A 15 -52.93 -5.21 -13.29
CA ILE A 15 -53.22 -6.16 -12.19
C ILE A 15 -52.68 -5.58 -10.89
N CYS A 16 -53.60 -5.24 -9.99
CA CYS A 16 -53.36 -5.02 -8.57
C CYS A 16 -53.12 -6.37 -7.87
N TYR A 17 -52.13 -6.45 -7.00
CA TYR A 17 -52.19 -7.35 -5.84
C TYR A 17 -51.72 -6.60 -4.59
N THR A 18 -52.69 -6.31 -3.73
CA THR A 18 -52.52 -5.98 -2.31
C THR A 18 -52.42 -7.28 -1.52
N GLN A 19 -51.40 -7.41 -0.67
CA GLN A 19 -51.52 -8.19 0.56
C GLN A 19 -50.83 -7.44 1.70
N THR A 20 -51.65 -6.99 2.63
CA THR A 20 -51.33 -6.61 4.00
C THR A 20 -51.21 -7.87 4.85
N SER A 21 -50.19 -7.96 5.69
CA SER A 21 -50.21 -8.78 6.91
C SER A 21 -49.26 -8.17 7.94
N SER A 22 -49.86 -7.77 9.04
CA SER A 22 -49.26 -7.34 10.30
C SER A 22 -48.78 -8.54 11.11
N LEU A 23 -47.74 -8.35 11.95
CA LEU A 23 -47.63 -8.75 13.37
C LEU A 23 -46.14 -8.56 13.79
N ALA A 24 -45.89 -7.64 14.72
CA ALA A 24 -45.41 -7.92 16.09
C ALA A 24 -44.05 -8.65 16.13
N GLN A 25 -42.96 -7.89 16.34
CA GLN A 25 -42.26 -7.82 17.63
C GLN A 25 -41.68 -9.16 18.08
N ASP A 26 -40.39 -9.37 17.79
CA ASP A 26 -39.43 -9.80 18.79
C ASP A 26 -38.07 -9.18 18.44
N ALA A 27 -37.57 -8.37 19.37
CA ALA A 27 -36.23 -7.80 19.31
C ALA A 27 -35.22 -8.94 19.51
N PRO A 28 -34.24 -9.12 18.61
CA PRO A 28 -33.10 -9.94 18.97
C PRO A 28 -32.32 -9.18 20.04
N ALA A 29 -32.22 -9.82 21.21
CA ALA A 29 -31.37 -9.41 22.31
C ALA A 29 -30.00 -9.00 21.76
N GLN A 30 -29.56 -7.80 22.17
CA GLN A 30 -28.17 -7.43 22.09
C GLN A 30 -27.39 -8.44 22.93
N THR A 31 -26.87 -9.47 22.28
CA THR A 31 -25.77 -10.25 22.83
C THR A 31 -24.62 -9.27 22.93
N GLN A 32 -24.41 -8.76 24.14
CA GLN A 32 -23.13 -8.22 24.55
C GLN A 32 -22.10 -9.30 24.22
N GLN A 33 -21.39 -9.11 23.11
CA GLN A 33 -20.11 -9.77 22.90
C GLN A 33 -19.19 -9.23 23.98
N THR A 34 -19.14 -9.97 25.08
CA THR A 34 -17.96 -10.04 25.93
C THR A 34 -16.72 -10.15 25.03
N PRO A 35 -15.65 -9.40 25.30
CA PRO A 35 -14.38 -9.60 24.62
C PRO A 35 -13.93 -11.04 24.92
N ASP A 36 -13.98 -11.91 23.92
CA ASP A 36 -13.45 -13.25 24.04
C ASP A 36 -11.91 -13.13 24.15
N ASP A 37 -11.40 -13.69 25.24
CA ASP A 37 -10.06 -13.56 25.79
C ASP A 37 -9.08 -14.57 25.15
N SER A 38 -9.37 -15.01 23.92
CA SER A 38 -8.48 -15.88 23.15
C SER A 38 -7.55 -15.03 22.30
N ILE A 39 -6.54 -14.42 22.93
CA ILE A 39 -5.30 -14.11 22.21
C ILE A 39 -4.68 -15.47 21.88
N GLU A 40 -5.13 -16.09 20.80
CA GLU A 40 -4.49 -17.27 20.25
C GLU A 40 -3.03 -16.90 20.01
N ASN A 41 -2.15 -17.57 20.76
CA ASN A 41 -0.74 -17.31 20.71
C ASN A 41 -0.26 -17.68 19.31
N ILE A 42 -0.06 -16.69 18.45
CA ILE A 42 0.29 -16.89 17.03
C ILE A 42 1.57 -17.71 16.83
N TYR A 43 2.37 -17.88 17.89
CA TYR A 43 3.57 -18.72 17.90
C TYR A 43 3.26 -20.21 18.07
N GLU A 44 2.07 -20.58 18.58
CA GLU A 44 1.64 -21.98 18.74
C GLU A 44 1.08 -22.57 17.45
N THR A 45 0.55 -21.73 16.56
CA THR A 45 -0.02 -22.14 15.27
C THR A 45 0.96 -22.02 14.11
N ALA A 46 2.08 -21.32 14.30
CA ALA A 46 3.11 -21.15 13.28
C ALA A 46 4.10 -22.31 13.25
N THR A 47 4.55 -22.67 12.06
CA THR A 47 5.66 -23.61 11.88
C THR A 47 7.00 -22.94 12.23
N ASP A 48 8.02 -23.73 12.56
CA ASP A 48 9.37 -23.23 12.81
C ASP A 48 9.90 -22.39 11.64
N ASP A 49 9.63 -22.81 10.40
CA ASP A 49 10.01 -22.06 9.18
C ASP A 49 9.32 -20.69 9.10
N GLN A 50 8.04 -20.59 9.48
CA GLN A 50 7.29 -19.33 9.49
C GLN A 50 7.77 -18.40 10.61
N ILE A 51 8.12 -18.97 11.77
CA ILE A 51 8.72 -18.23 12.89
C ILE A 51 10.10 -17.71 12.49
N GLU A 52 10.93 -18.54 11.85
CA GLU A 52 12.24 -18.14 11.36
C GLU A 52 12.12 -17.01 10.32
N GLU A 53 11.20 -17.14 9.36
CA GLU A 53 10.93 -16.09 8.37
C GLU A 53 10.50 -14.77 9.03
N ALA A 54 9.59 -14.82 10.01
CA ALA A 54 9.19 -13.65 10.77
C ALA A 54 10.36 -13.02 11.55
N GLN A 55 11.26 -13.85 12.09
CA GLN A 55 12.49 -13.42 12.76
C GLN A 55 13.46 -12.77 11.76
N GLN A 56 13.58 -13.31 10.55
CA GLN A 56 14.36 -12.70 9.47
C GLN A 56 13.80 -11.34 9.08
N TYR A 57 12.47 -11.21 9.01
CA TYR A 57 11.81 -9.92 8.81
C TYR A 57 12.08 -8.93 9.95
N TYR A 58 12.01 -9.37 11.21
CA TYR A 58 12.34 -8.54 12.38
C TYR A 58 13.77 -7.99 12.28
N ASN A 59 14.72 -8.87 11.96
CA ASN A 59 16.13 -8.51 11.80
C ASN A 59 16.30 -7.49 10.66
N HIS A 60 15.59 -7.67 9.54
CA HIS A 60 15.61 -6.72 8.44
C HIS A 60 15.04 -5.35 8.85
N CYS A 61 13.87 -5.34 9.50
CA CYS A 61 13.23 -4.12 9.96
C CYS A 61 14.10 -3.36 10.96
N SER A 62 14.66 -4.06 11.96
CA SER A 62 15.43 -3.45 13.05
C SER A 62 16.80 -2.95 12.63
N LYS A 63 17.47 -3.62 11.68
CA LYS A 63 18.78 -3.22 11.14
C LYS A 63 18.69 -2.17 10.03
N ASN A 64 17.50 -1.91 9.50
CA ASN A 64 17.29 -0.88 8.49
C ASN A 64 16.86 0.42 9.20
N ASP A 65 17.75 1.41 9.22
CA ASP A 65 17.54 2.70 9.89
C ASP A 65 16.28 3.43 9.38
N THR A 66 16.03 3.36 8.07
CA THR A 66 14.88 4.01 7.42
C THR A 66 13.58 3.31 7.80
N ILE A 67 13.54 1.98 7.75
CA ILE A 67 12.35 1.20 8.13
C ILE A 67 12.09 1.29 9.64
N SER A 68 13.11 1.12 10.48
CA SER A 68 12.98 1.14 11.95
C SER A 68 12.55 2.50 12.51
N LYS A 69 12.86 3.61 11.82
CA LYS A 69 12.34 4.96 12.11
C LYS A 69 10.86 5.10 11.76
N GLN A 70 10.38 4.39 10.74
CA GLN A 70 9.01 4.48 10.25
C GLN A 70 8.07 3.44 10.87
N LYS A 71 8.57 2.25 11.22
CA LYS A 71 7.79 1.11 11.73
C LYS A 71 8.25 0.66 13.12
N ASP A 72 7.29 0.24 13.93
CA ASP A 72 7.54 -0.59 15.10
C ASP A 72 7.80 -2.03 14.62
N CYS A 73 9.08 -2.40 14.59
CA CYS A 73 9.50 -3.69 14.09
C CYS A 73 8.96 -4.87 14.90
N LYS A 74 8.69 -4.71 16.21
CA LYS A 74 8.07 -5.79 16.98
C LYS A 74 6.63 -6.01 16.53
N CYS A 75 5.86 -4.94 16.47
CA CYS A 75 4.49 -4.97 15.95
C CYS A 75 4.45 -5.47 14.50
N ALA A 76 5.34 -4.96 13.64
CA ALA A 76 5.36 -5.31 12.23
C ALA A 76 5.71 -6.79 12.00
N THR A 77 6.57 -7.38 12.83
CA THR A 77 6.87 -8.81 12.81
C THR A 77 5.69 -9.67 13.24
N VAL A 78 4.95 -9.25 14.27
CA VAL A 78 3.71 -9.92 14.69
C VAL A 78 2.66 -9.86 13.58
N ALA A 79 2.50 -8.68 12.95
CA ALA A 79 1.60 -8.51 11.81
C ALA A 79 2.04 -9.34 10.59
N TYR A 80 3.34 -9.42 10.32
CA TYR A 80 3.91 -10.30 9.29
C TYR A 80 3.46 -11.74 9.52
N LEU A 81 3.74 -12.28 10.70
CA LEU A 81 3.47 -13.67 11.02
C LEU A 81 1.97 -13.98 10.93
N LYS A 82 1.13 -13.08 11.46
CA LYS A 82 -0.33 -13.22 11.35
C LYS A 82 -0.78 -13.30 9.89
N THR A 83 -0.35 -12.37 9.04
CA THR A 83 -0.70 -12.40 7.61
C THR A 83 -0.14 -13.62 6.88
N ARG A 84 1.03 -14.12 7.29
CA ARG A 84 1.60 -15.37 6.75
C ARG A 84 0.71 -16.57 7.07
N LEU A 85 0.17 -16.64 8.29
CA LEU A 85 -0.79 -17.67 8.68
C LEU A 85 -2.11 -17.53 7.91
N ASP A 86 -2.62 -16.30 7.76
CA ASP A 86 -3.88 -16.02 7.06
C ASP A 86 -3.81 -16.34 5.55
N LEU A 87 -2.68 -16.02 4.89
CA LEU A 87 -2.51 -16.22 3.44
C LEU A 87 -1.96 -17.61 3.08
N GLY A 88 -1.44 -18.36 4.05
CA GLY A 88 -0.87 -19.69 3.87
C GLY A 88 0.59 -19.72 3.40
N SER A 89 1.12 -20.94 3.24
CA SER A 89 2.52 -21.22 2.87
C SER A 89 2.91 -20.67 1.49
N ASP A 90 1.95 -20.63 0.55
CA ASP A 90 2.20 -20.22 -0.83
C ASP A 90 2.25 -18.70 -0.99
N ALA A 91 1.91 -17.96 0.06
CA ALA A 91 1.99 -16.50 0.05
C ALA A 91 3.42 -16.05 -0.19
N THR A 92 3.61 -15.10 -1.11
CA THR A 92 4.91 -14.48 -1.30
C THR A 92 5.14 -13.41 -0.24
N VAL A 93 6.40 -13.19 0.13
CA VAL A 93 6.81 -12.06 0.99
C VAL A 93 6.23 -10.74 0.50
N LYS A 94 6.14 -10.56 -0.82
CA LYS A 94 5.54 -9.38 -1.44
C LYS A 94 4.07 -9.21 -1.08
N GLN A 95 3.27 -10.28 -1.13
CA GLN A 95 1.86 -10.23 -0.76
C GLN A 95 1.69 -9.88 0.72
N ILE A 96 2.46 -10.53 1.60
CA ILE A 96 2.46 -10.28 3.05
C ILE A 96 2.81 -8.81 3.36
N MET A 97 3.86 -8.29 2.72
CA MET A 97 4.27 -6.88 2.87
C MET A 97 3.26 -5.88 2.33
N SER A 98 2.60 -6.21 1.22
CA SER A 98 1.54 -5.36 0.66
C SER A 98 0.34 -5.26 1.60
N THR A 99 -0.06 -6.37 2.22
CA THR A 99 -1.16 -6.39 3.20
C THR A 99 -0.81 -5.57 4.45
N ASN A 100 0.43 -5.69 4.93
CA ASN A 100 0.89 -5.03 6.16
C ASN A 100 1.45 -3.62 5.96
N ARG A 101 1.23 -3.00 4.79
CA ARG A 101 1.88 -1.75 4.38
C ARG A 101 1.70 -0.63 5.43
N ASN A 102 0.47 -0.40 5.89
CA ASN A 102 0.12 0.71 6.78
C ASN A 102 -0.04 0.30 8.25
N MET A 103 0.36 -0.92 8.60
CA MET A 103 0.36 -1.39 9.97
C MET A 103 1.64 -1.00 10.70
N CYS A 104 1.53 -0.85 12.03
CA CYS A 104 2.65 -0.73 12.95
C CYS A 104 3.58 0.46 12.66
N LEU A 105 3.04 1.61 12.29
CA LEU A 105 3.84 2.82 12.03
C LEU A 105 4.17 3.56 13.33
N LYS A 106 5.37 4.17 13.40
CA LYS A 106 5.86 4.97 14.53
C LYS A 106 5.72 6.47 14.30
N GLY A 107 5.57 7.21 15.41
CA GLY A 107 5.90 8.63 15.53
C GLY A 107 5.55 9.51 14.32
N LYS A 108 6.57 10.05 13.64
CA LYS A 108 6.41 10.93 12.47
C LYS A 108 5.71 10.26 11.29
N ALA A 109 5.91 8.96 11.04
CA ALA A 109 5.25 8.24 9.94
C ALA A 109 3.76 8.03 10.24
N LEU A 110 3.41 7.65 11.47
CA LEU A 110 2.04 7.62 11.95
C LEU A 110 1.39 9.01 11.89
N SER A 111 2.14 10.06 12.27
CA SER A 111 1.67 11.44 12.17
C SER A 111 1.60 11.97 10.74
N LYS A 112 2.38 11.47 9.78
CA LYS A 112 2.22 11.84 8.36
C LYS A 112 0.87 11.32 7.83
N LEU A 113 0.42 10.15 8.30
CA LEU A 113 -0.93 9.67 8.03
C LEU A 113 -2.00 10.39 8.88
N SER A 114 -1.73 10.70 10.14
CA SER A 114 -2.74 11.24 11.07
C SER A 114 -2.89 12.76 11.04
N LYS A 115 -1.81 13.52 10.86
CA LYS A 115 -1.80 14.99 10.78
C LYS A 115 -2.42 15.48 9.48
N ASP A 116 -2.50 14.61 8.48
CA ASP A 116 -3.28 14.83 7.28
C ASP A 116 -4.76 14.45 7.47
N ARG A 117 -5.09 13.32 8.11
CA ARG A 117 -6.51 12.88 8.24
C ARG A 117 -7.32 13.50 9.40
N SER A 118 -6.71 13.75 10.56
CA SER A 118 -7.46 14.03 11.82
C SER A 118 -7.76 15.50 12.10
N THR A 119 -7.17 16.43 11.34
CA THR A 119 -7.44 17.88 11.45
C THR A 119 -8.17 18.45 10.24
N ARG A 120 -8.52 17.63 9.24
CA ARG A 120 -9.27 18.10 8.07
C ARG A 120 -10.73 18.29 8.44
N ASP A 121 -11.17 19.54 8.33
CA ASP A 121 -12.59 19.84 8.24
C ASP A 121 -13.12 19.31 6.89
N LEU A 122 -13.55 18.04 6.89
CA LEU A 122 -14.12 17.37 5.72
C LEU A 122 -15.56 17.83 5.44
N SER A 123 -16.13 18.72 6.26
CA SER A 123 -17.53 19.17 6.11
C SER A 123 -17.78 19.91 4.79
N ASN A 124 -16.73 20.47 4.19
CA ASN A 124 -16.79 21.22 2.93
C ASN A 124 -16.42 20.40 1.69
N LEU A 125 -16.15 19.09 1.82
CA LEU A 125 -15.87 18.24 0.67
C LEU A 125 -17.15 17.86 -0.08
N THR A 126 -17.14 18.10 -1.39
CA THR A 126 -18.22 17.61 -2.25
C THR A 126 -18.07 16.11 -2.48
N ASN A 127 -19.20 15.41 -2.65
CA ASN A 127 -19.20 13.99 -3.06
C ASN A 127 -18.39 13.76 -4.35
N LYS A 128 -18.31 14.75 -5.24
CA LYS A 128 -17.51 14.66 -6.46
C LYS A 128 -16.01 14.59 -6.16
N GLN A 129 -15.51 15.38 -5.22
CA GLN A 129 -14.10 15.36 -4.83
C GLN A 129 -13.73 14.07 -4.09
N LEU A 130 -14.63 13.55 -3.25
CA LEU A 130 -14.44 12.25 -2.59
C LEU A 130 -14.42 11.10 -3.61
N ALA A 131 -15.36 11.09 -4.56
CA ALA A 131 -15.39 10.10 -5.63
C ALA A 131 -14.16 10.19 -6.54
N GLU A 132 -13.65 11.39 -6.79
CA GLU A 132 -12.40 11.59 -7.54
C GLU A 132 -11.20 11.00 -6.77
N ALA A 133 -11.06 11.30 -5.48
CA ALA A 133 -9.99 10.75 -4.65
C ALA A 133 -10.04 9.21 -4.59
N GLU A 134 -11.23 8.62 -4.47
CA GLU A 134 -11.42 7.17 -4.52
C GLU A 134 -11.05 6.60 -5.89
N SER A 135 -11.45 7.26 -6.99
CA SER A 135 -11.04 6.86 -8.33
C SER A 135 -9.51 6.89 -8.51
N VAL A 136 -8.83 7.89 -7.93
CA VAL A 136 -7.37 7.98 -7.93
C VAL A 136 -6.72 6.87 -7.09
N PHE A 137 -7.30 6.53 -5.94
CA PHE A 137 -6.87 5.39 -5.14
C PHE A 137 -6.94 4.08 -5.92
N GLN A 138 -8.08 3.79 -6.54
CA GLN A 138 -8.27 2.60 -7.37
C GLN A 138 -7.31 2.59 -8.56
N HIS A 139 -7.16 3.73 -9.26
CA HIS A 139 -6.22 3.86 -10.36
C HIS A 139 -4.78 3.54 -9.95
N CYS A 140 -4.35 4.02 -8.78
CA CYS A 140 -3.04 3.69 -8.24
C CYS A 140 -2.88 2.20 -7.97
N LYS A 141 -3.89 1.55 -7.36
CA LYS A 141 -3.86 0.11 -7.04
C LYS A 141 -3.84 -0.78 -8.28
N GLU A 142 -4.69 -0.47 -9.27
CA GLU A 142 -4.82 -1.22 -10.52
C GLU A 142 -3.56 -1.14 -11.38
N ARG A 143 -2.92 0.04 -11.43
CA ARG A 143 -1.70 0.22 -12.22
C ARG A 143 -0.49 -0.27 -11.44
N ARG A 144 0.01 -1.45 -11.80
CA ARG A 144 1.24 -2.06 -11.26
C ARG A 144 2.42 -1.08 -11.16
N ALA A 145 2.60 -0.22 -12.16
CA ALA A 145 3.67 0.79 -12.17
C ALA A 145 3.51 1.82 -11.04
N LEU A 146 2.29 2.28 -10.76
CA LEU A 146 2.00 3.23 -9.67
C LEU A 146 2.05 2.54 -8.31
N ASN A 147 1.33 1.43 -8.15
CA ASN A 147 1.27 0.69 -6.88
C ASN A 147 2.66 0.26 -6.36
N SER A 148 3.58 -0.08 -7.28
CA SER A 148 4.94 -0.45 -6.90
C SER A 148 5.84 0.74 -6.54
N GLN A 149 5.47 1.96 -6.89
CA GLN A 149 6.28 3.17 -6.64
C GLN A 149 5.70 4.03 -5.52
N PHE A 150 4.38 4.01 -5.34
CA PHE A 150 3.65 4.90 -4.45
C PHE A 150 2.78 4.13 -3.45
N ASP A 151 2.67 4.69 -2.26
CA ASP A 151 1.63 4.32 -1.32
C ASP A 151 0.30 4.92 -1.80
N CYS A 152 -0.59 4.09 -2.32
CA CYS A 152 -1.84 4.54 -2.94
C CYS A 152 -2.76 5.28 -1.99
N GLU A 153 -2.74 4.98 -0.68
CA GLU A 153 -3.54 5.71 0.30
C GLU A 153 -3.02 7.14 0.47
N CYS A 154 -1.71 7.28 0.68
CA CYS A 154 -1.04 8.58 0.71
C CYS A 154 -1.25 9.33 -0.62
N PHE A 155 -1.10 8.65 -1.75
CA PHE A 155 -1.22 9.23 -3.09
C PHE A 155 -2.61 9.84 -3.32
N ALA A 156 -3.67 9.10 -3.01
CA ALA A 156 -5.04 9.59 -3.15
C ALA A 156 -5.34 10.74 -2.18
N SER A 157 -4.81 10.67 -0.95
CA SER A 157 -4.95 11.74 0.03
C SER A 157 -4.26 13.03 -0.45
N ARG A 158 -3.00 12.96 -0.88
CA ARG A 158 -2.26 14.11 -1.42
C ARG A 158 -2.90 14.65 -2.69
N PHE A 159 -3.42 13.78 -3.55
CA PHE A 159 -4.17 14.21 -4.72
C PHE A 159 -5.38 15.07 -4.34
N LEU A 160 -6.16 14.63 -3.35
CA LEU A 160 -7.32 15.39 -2.87
C LEU A 160 -6.88 16.74 -2.30
N ASP A 161 -5.79 16.80 -1.53
CA ASP A 161 -5.27 18.05 -0.97
C ASP A 161 -4.91 19.06 -2.06
N GLU A 162 -4.15 18.60 -3.05
CA GLU A 162 -3.74 19.45 -4.17
C GLU A 162 -4.95 19.85 -5.03
N ARG A 163 -5.94 18.96 -5.22
CA ARG A 163 -7.21 19.27 -5.92
C ARG A 163 -7.99 20.38 -5.22
N LEU A 164 -8.01 20.40 -3.89
CA LEU A 164 -8.66 21.46 -3.12
C LEU A 164 -7.93 22.79 -3.26
N GLU A 165 -6.61 22.77 -3.35
CA GLU A 165 -5.79 23.97 -3.51
C GLU A 165 -5.91 24.56 -4.92
N VAL A 166 -5.80 23.73 -5.97
CA VAL A 166 -5.73 24.21 -7.36
C VAL A 166 -7.09 24.31 -8.05
N GLY A 167 -8.13 23.74 -7.45
CA GLY A 167 -9.50 23.78 -7.95
C GLY A 167 -9.87 22.66 -8.95
N PRO A 168 -11.15 22.56 -9.32
CA PRO A 168 -11.71 21.42 -10.05
C PRO A 168 -11.34 21.34 -11.53
N LEU A 169 -10.84 22.42 -12.13
CA LEU A 169 -10.55 22.48 -13.56
C LEU A 169 -9.16 21.96 -13.93
N GLN A 170 -8.27 21.77 -12.95
CA GLN A 170 -6.91 21.29 -13.23
C GLN A 170 -6.92 19.82 -13.62
N ASN A 171 -6.05 19.46 -14.55
CA ASN A 171 -5.92 18.07 -14.98
C ASN A 171 -5.10 17.25 -13.98
N TRP A 172 -5.24 15.93 -14.07
CA TRP A 172 -4.60 14.99 -13.16
C TRP A 172 -3.07 15.09 -13.19
N ASP A 173 -2.48 15.30 -14.37
CA ASP A 173 -1.03 15.39 -14.55
C ASP A 173 -0.43 16.64 -13.85
N VAL A 174 -1.10 17.80 -13.90
CA VAL A 174 -0.65 19.00 -13.20
C VAL A 174 -0.70 18.79 -11.69
N ILE A 175 -1.79 18.22 -11.18
CA ILE A 175 -1.92 17.91 -9.74
C ILE A 175 -0.83 16.92 -9.32
N PHE A 176 -0.67 15.82 -10.05
CA PHE A 176 0.35 14.81 -9.76
C PHE A 176 1.78 15.40 -9.76
N SER A 177 2.09 16.31 -10.68
CA SER A 177 3.42 16.92 -10.74
C SER A 177 3.81 17.63 -9.43
N ARG A 178 2.84 18.20 -8.70
CA ARG A 178 3.04 18.97 -7.47
C ARG A 178 3.45 18.11 -6.28
N PHE A 179 3.08 16.82 -6.28
CA PHE A 179 3.40 15.87 -5.20
C PHE A 179 4.13 14.60 -5.72
N SER A 180 4.74 14.67 -6.91
CA SER A 180 5.33 13.49 -7.58
C SER A 180 6.50 12.82 -6.84
N SER A 181 7.09 13.52 -5.86
CA SER A 181 8.12 13.02 -4.95
C SER A 181 7.57 12.56 -3.59
N ASP A 182 6.31 12.85 -3.30
CA ASP A 182 5.64 12.44 -2.07
C ASP A 182 5.17 10.98 -2.16
N CYS A 183 4.73 10.42 -1.03
CA CYS A 183 4.06 9.13 -0.97
C CYS A 183 4.83 7.95 -1.58
N ARG A 184 6.14 8.00 -1.61
CA ARG A 184 6.99 6.92 -2.11
C ARG A 184 6.80 5.65 -1.29
N ASN A 185 6.63 4.52 -1.96
CA ASN A 185 6.52 3.22 -1.32
C ASN A 185 7.91 2.62 -1.04
N VAL A 186 8.66 3.26 -0.14
CA VAL A 186 10.05 2.88 0.16
C VAL A 186 10.14 1.42 0.61
N VAL A 187 9.25 1.00 1.51
CA VAL A 187 9.27 -0.35 2.12
C VAL A 187 9.13 -1.46 1.07
N GLU A 188 8.09 -1.42 0.24
CA GLU A 188 7.87 -2.49 -0.74
C GLU A 188 8.96 -2.49 -1.82
N THR A 189 9.36 -1.31 -2.31
CA THR A 189 10.41 -1.25 -3.34
C THR A 189 11.72 -1.81 -2.81
N THR A 190 12.06 -1.51 -1.56
CA THR A 190 13.27 -2.00 -0.91
C THR A 190 13.26 -3.51 -0.78
N GLY A 191 12.12 -4.10 -0.35
CA GLY A 191 11.95 -5.54 -0.29
C GLY A 191 12.09 -6.20 -1.66
N ILE A 192 11.49 -5.63 -2.71
CA ILE A 192 11.62 -6.12 -4.09
C ILE A 192 13.08 -6.06 -4.55
N GLU A 193 13.80 -4.97 -4.29
CA GLU A 193 15.19 -4.82 -4.71
C GLU A 193 16.13 -5.76 -3.94
N TYR A 194 15.88 -5.99 -2.64
CA TYR A 194 16.60 -7.01 -1.86
C TYR A 194 16.39 -8.41 -2.45
N SER A 195 15.13 -8.84 -2.61
CA SER A 195 14.82 -10.17 -3.14
C SER A 195 15.35 -10.36 -4.56
N SER A 196 15.26 -9.31 -5.39
CA SER A 196 15.83 -9.33 -6.75
C SER A 196 17.35 -9.44 -6.74
N CYS A 197 18.02 -8.80 -5.77
CA CYS A 197 19.47 -8.90 -5.60
C CYS A 197 19.87 -10.33 -5.20
N MET A 198 19.21 -10.90 -4.20
CA MET A 198 19.47 -12.27 -3.74
C MET A 198 19.25 -13.30 -4.86
N ALA A 199 18.18 -13.16 -5.64
CA ALA A 199 17.85 -14.10 -6.72
C ALA A 199 18.79 -14.03 -7.93
N HIS A 200 19.44 -12.88 -8.17
CA HIS A 200 20.30 -12.65 -9.34
C HIS A 200 21.73 -12.28 -8.94
N PHE A 201 22.16 -12.68 -7.74
CA PHE A 201 23.49 -12.35 -7.24
C PHE A 201 24.55 -13.02 -8.12
N GLY A 202 25.36 -12.22 -8.80
CA GLY A 202 26.47 -12.71 -9.61
C GLY A 202 27.79 -12.71 -8.83
N ILE A 203 28.69 -13.63 -9.18
CA ILE A 203 30.06 -13.71 -8.62
C ILE A 203 30.85 -12.39 -8.78
N LYS A 204 30.44 -11.50 -9.70
CA LYS A 204 31.05 -10.18 -9.95
C LYS A 204 30.37 -9.02 -9.19
N ASP A 205 29.34 -9.32 -8.40
CA ASP A 205 28.57 -8.28 -7.70
C ASP A 205 29.17 -7.89 -6.36
N ALA A 206 29.91 -8.77 -5.70
CA ALA A 206 30.75 -8.40 -4.56
C ALA A 206 32.00 -9.30 -4.53
N ILE A 207 33.18 -8.67 -4.51
CA ILE A 207 34.41 -9.38 -4.17
C ILE A 207 34.41 -9.38 -2.62
N ASN A 208 34.79 -10.47 -1.96
CA ASN A 208 34.91 -10.59 -0.49
C ASN A 208 33.70 -10.24 0.41
N MET A 209 32.47 -10.14 -0.10
CA MET A 209 31.28 -9.94 0.73
C MET A 209 30.27 -11.07 0.48
N GLU A 210 29.73 -11.60 1.57
CA GLU A 210 28.65 -12.60 1.50
C GLU A 210 27.45 -12.02 0.74
N PRO A 211 26.76 -12.81 -0.11
CA PRO A 211 25.64 -12.33 -0.93
C PRO A 211 24.57 -11.58 -0.13
N LYS A 212 24.28 -12.11 1.08
CA LYS A 212 23.32 -11.52 2.00
C LYS A 212 23.74 -10.12 2.46
N GLU A 213 24.99 -9.95 2.87
CA GLU A 213 25.49 -8.65 3.35
C GLU A 213 25.49 -7.61 2.23
N TYR A 214 25.90 -8.01 1.02
CA TYR A 214 25.88 -7.12 -0.14
C TYR A 214 24.46 -6.70 -0.50
N CYS A 215 23.52 -7.65 -0.57
CA CYS A 215 22.14 -7.34 -0.91
C CYS A 215 21.43 -6.52 0.18
N GLU A 216 21.76 -6.72 1.46
CA GLU A 216 21.31 -5.84 2.54
C GLU A 216 21.83 -4.41 2.36
N CYS A 217 23.12 -4.24 2.06
CA CYS A 217 23.69 -2.92 1.76
C CYS A 217 22.99 -2.27 0.56
N TYR A 218 22.86 -3.01 -0.55
CA TYR A 218 22.25 -2.53 -1.79
C TYR A 218 20.82 -2.06 -1.55
N ALA A 219 20.02 -2.86 -0.84
CA ALA A 219 18.63 -2.53 -0.54
C ALA A 219 18.52 -1.28 0.36
N ARG A 220 19.39 -1.13 1.37
CA ARG A 220 19.44 0.08 2.21
C ARG A 220 19.77 1.32 1.38
N GLN A 221 20.84 1.25 0.58
CA GLN A 221 21.24 2.38 -0.26
C GLN A 221 20.17 2.71 -1.30
N TRP A 222 19.49 1.70 -1.85
CA TRP A 222 18.33 1.89 -2.71
C TRP A 222 17.20 2.65 -2.00
N ALA A 223 16.84 2.24 -0.78
CA ALA A 223 15.78 2.88 0.01
C ALA A 223 16.05 4.37 0.17
N ASP A 224 17.27 4.72 0.58
CA ASP A 224 17.68 6.10 0.82
C ASP A 224 17.70 6.93 -0.46
N LEU A 225 18.27 6.38 -1.55
CA LEU A 225 18.29 7.05 -2.85
C LEU A 225 16.88 7.24 -3.43
N PHE A 226 16.01 6.25 -3.26
CA PHE A 226 14.64 6.28 -3.76
C PHE A 226 13.79 7.29 -3.00
N GLU A 227 13.87 7.30 -1.66
CA GLU A 227 13.14 8.22 -0.79
C GLU A 227 13.52 9.68 -1.05
N ASN A 228 14.82 9.96 -1.18
CA ASN A 228 15.34 11.32 -1.28
C ASN A 228 15.37 11.89 -2.72
N TYR A 229 14.95 11.12 -3.72
CA TYR A 229 14.97 11.61 -5.10
C TYR A 229 13.90 12.72 -5.29
N PRO A 230 14.27 13.92 -5.77
CA PRO A 230 13.37 15.08 -5.76
C PRO A 230 12.34 15.12 -6.90
N GLY A 231 12.34 14.15 -7.82
CA GLY A 231 11.47 14.18 -9.00
C GLY A 231 10.76 12.88 -9.32
N LYS A 232 10.16 12.83 -10.52
CA LYS A 232 9.49 11.64 -11.04
C LYS A 232 10.49 10.50 -11.28
N ILE A 233 10.15 9.31 -10.80
CA ILE A 233 10.94 8.11 -11.07
C ILE A 233 10.59 7.57 -12.46
N THR A 234 11.48 7.85 -13.41
CA THR A 234 11.45 7.23 -14.74
C THR A 234 12.21 5.91 -14.74
N PHE A 235 12.14 5.15 -15.84
CA PHE A 235 12.97 3.96 -16.01
C PHE A 235 14.47 4.28 -15.90
N ASN A 236 14.92 5.35 -16.58
CA ASN A 236 16.32 5.77 -16.57
C ASN A 236 16.78 6.22 -15.18
N THR A 237 15.94 7.00 -14.49
CA THR A 237 16.19 7.39 -13.10
C THR A 237 16.29 6.17 -12.21
N LYS A 238 15.33 5.24 -12.31
CA LYS A 238 15.33 4.00 -11.53
C LYS A 238 16.63 3.21 -11.75
N GLN A 239 17.05 3.05 -13.01
CA GLN A 239 18.29 2.35 -13.33
C GLN A 239 19.54 3.07 -12.80
N SER A 240 19.56 4.41 -12.85
CA SER A 240 20.64 5.21 -12.27
C SER A 240 20.71 5.02 -10.75
N LEU A 241 19.59 5.09 -10.03
CA LEU A 241 19.54 4.89 -8.58
C LEU A 241 19.99 3.46 -8.21
N LYS A 242 19.59 2.43 -8.97
CA LYS A 242 20.08 1.06 -8.79
C LYS A 242 21.60 0.97 -8.99
N SER A 243 22.12 1.61 -10.03
CA SER A 243 23.56 1.61 -10.32
C SER A 243 24.35 2.29 -9.19
N GLN A 244 23.85 3.41 -8.68
CA GLN A 244 24.46 4.12 -7.55
C GLN A 244 24.44 3.27 -6.28
N ALA A 245 23.32 2.61 -5.98
CA ALA A 245 23.21 1.69 -4.84
C ALA A 245 24.19 0.52 -4.94
N ARG A 246 24.32 -0.09 -6.13
CA ARG A 246 25.31 -1.16 -6.37
C ARG A 246 26.74 -0.64 -6.20
N GLY A 247 27.07 0.50 -6.81
CA GLY A 247 28.40 1.10 -6.74
C GLY A 247 28.83 1.37 -5.30
N HIS A 248 27.94 1.96 -4.49
CA HIS A 248 28.21 2.23 -3.08
C HIS A 248 28.63 0.96 -2.31
N CYS A 249 27.90 -0.14 -2.50
CA CYS A 249 28.18 -1.39 -1.79
C CYS A 249 29.38 -2.15 -2.34
N LYS A 250 29.75 -1.93 -3.62
CA LYS A 250 31.01 -2.42 -4.20
C LYS A 250 32.22 -1.63 -3.68
N ASP A 251 32.09 -0.33 -3.48
CA ASP A 251 33.20 0.50 -2.99
C ASP A 251 33.49 0.27 -1.50
N LEU A 252 32.47 -0.05 -0.68
CA LEU A 252 32.66 -0.45 0.72
C LEU A 252 33.57 -1.67 0.89
N ASP A 253 33.58 -2.58 -0.09
CA ASP A 253 34.50 -3.73 -0.13
C ASP A 253 35.96 -3.29 -0.36
N ARG A 254 36.20 -2.20 -1.08
CA ARG A 254 37.57 -1.72 -1.36
C ARG A 254 38.31 -1.18 -0.14
N PHE A 255 37.58 -0.88 0.93
CA PHE A 255 38.10 -0.26 2.16
C PHE A 255 38.04 -1.17 3.39
N ARG A 256 37.63 -2.44 3.23
CA ARG A 256 37.75 -3.48 4.26
C ARG A 256 38.99 -4.33 4.01
#